data_AF-A0A926FJ84-F1
#
_entry.id   AF-A0A926FJ84-F1
#
_cell.length_a   1.000
_cell.length_b   1.000
_cell.length_c   1.000
_cell.angle_alpha   90.00
_cell.angle_beta   90.00
_cell.angle_gamma   90.00
#
_symmetry.space_group_name_H-M   'P 1'
#
loop_
_entity.id
_entity.type
_entity.pdbx_description
1 polymer ?
#
loop_
_entity_poly.entity_id
_entity_poly.type
_entity_poly.pdbx_seq_one_letter_code
_entity_poly.pdbx_strand_id
1 'polypeptide(L)'
;MLDRRAVLRIVIAFLLAIVFWSAFSRPYERVLARSAELVLRAFERPAVTRLEAVSPGFRVERRDFPPGSPRPGLPAADLHFNFVLLVSLFALDPRPWESQRVARLLLALLLLFLVHVAALVIQVQSVYATALGPWSAARYGTVARNIWGGGFHFYQIAGRFAAPFAIWWPLRRAERVEEPEAPRRARRGRKKRRKG
;
A
#
# COMPACT_ATOMS: atom_id res chain seq x y z
N MET A 1 3.21 -16.73 -24.19
CA MET A 1 1.78 -17.07 -23.97
C MET A 1 1.65 -17.54 -22.52
N LEU A 2 0.72 -16.97 -21.75
CA LEU A 2 0.46 -17.41 -20.37
C LEU A 2 -0.14 -18.82 -20.38
N ASP A 3 0.44 -19.74 -19.60
CA ASP A 3 -0.12 -21.09 -19.40
C ASP A 3 -1.50 -20.99 -18.74
N ARG A 4 -2.49 -21.77 -19.21
CA ARG A 4 -3.83 -21.87 -18.62
C ARG A 4 -3.78 -22.14 -17.11
N ARG A 5 -2.79 -22.91 -16.65
CA ARG A 5 -2.56 -23.18 -15.23
C ARG A 5 -2.11 -21.93 -14.46
N ALA A 6 -1.28 -21.09 -15.08
CA ALA A 6 -0.86 -19.83 -14.48
C ALA A 6 -2.04 -18.85 -14.37
N VAL A 7 -2.87 -18.75 -15.42
CA VAL A 7 -4.09 -17.92 -15.39
C VAL A 7 -5.03 -18.37 -14.27
N LEU A 8 -5.31 -19.67 -14.16
CA LEU A 8 -6.18 -20.20 -13.11
C LEU A 8 -5.63 -19.90 -11.69
N ARG A 9 -4.32 -20.03 -11.49
CA ARG A 9 -3.67 -19.69 -10.20
C ARG A 9 -3.85 -18.22 -9.85
N ILE A 10 -3.69 -17.32 -10.81
CA ILE A 10 -3.90 -15.87 -10.59
C ILE A 10 -5.34 -15.62 -10.16
N VAL A 11 -6.31 -16.18 -10.88
CA VAL A 11 -7.74 -15.97 -10.59
C VAL A 11 -8.07 -16.50 -9.20
N ILE A 12 -7.63 -17.71 -8.85
CA ILE A 12 -7.86 -18.29 -7.52
C ILE A 12 -7.19 -17.43 -6.44
N ALA A 13 -5.93 -17.03 -6.63
CA ALA A 13 -5.23 -16.21 -5.66
C ALA A 13 -5.89 -14.84 -5.47
N PHE A 14 -6.36 -14.22 -6.55
CA PHE A 14 -7.09 -12.97 -6.53
C PHE A 14 -8.40 -13.10 -5.74
N LEU A 15 -9.18 -14.16 -5.99
CA LEU A 15 -10.42 -14.42 -5.26
C LEU A 15 -10.16 -14.70 -3.77
N LEU A 16 -9.15 -15.51 -3.45
CA LEU A 16 -8.75 -15.76 -2.06
C LEU A 16 -8.27 -14.48 -1.36
N ALA A 17 -7.54 -13.62 -2.06
CA ALA A 17 -7.10 -12.33 -1.54
C ALA A 17 -8.29 -11.40 -1.26
N ILE A 18 -9.33 -11.39 -2.11
CA ILE A 18 -10.57 -10.65 -1.86
C ILE A 18 -11.26 -11.15 -0.59
N VAL A 19 -11.44 -12.47 -0.46
CA VAL A 19 -12.11 -13.08 0.70
C VAL A 19 -11.32 -12.84 1.98
N PHE A 20 -10.00 -12.98 1.93
CA PHE A 20 -9.13 -12.67 3.06
C PHE A 20 -9.22 -11.19 3.44
N TRP A 21 -9.17 -10.30 2.45
CA TRP A 21 -9.21 -8.86 2.68
C TRP A 21 -10.56 -8.40 3.24
N SER A 22 -11.68 -8.96 2.79
CA SER A 22 -13.00 -8.59 3.32
C SER A 22 -13.15 -8.91 4.81
N ALA A 23 -12.50 -9.98 5.29
CA ALA A 23 -12.43 -10.31 6.72
C ALA A 23 -11.41 -9.43 7.48
N PHE A 24 -10.30 -9.07 6.83
CA PHE A 24 -9.17 -8.37 7.46
C PHE A 24 -9.19 -6.84 7.37
N SER A 25 -10.03 -6.26 6.51
CA SER A 25 -10.04 -4.81 6.24
C SER A 25 -10.32 -3.97 7.48
N ARG A 26 -11.29 -4.37 8.32
CA ARG A 26 -11.66 -3.60 9.53
C ARG A 26 -10.54 -3.45 10.56
N PRO A 27 -9.83 -4.50 11.01
CA PRO A 27 -8.69 -4.32 11.88
C PRO A 27 -7.58 -3.51 11.20
N TYR A 28 -7.36 -3.73 9.90
CA TYR A 28 -6.39 -2.97 9.13
C TYR A 28 -6.68 -1.46 9.12
N GLU A 29 -7.90 -1.06 8.78
CA GLU A 29 -8.36 0.34 8.77
C GLU A 29 -8.16 1.01 10.14
N ARG A 30 -8.46 0.29 11.24
CA ARG A 30 -8.25 0.81 12.61
C ARG A 30 -6.78 1.09 12.91
N VAL A 31 -5.88 0.18 12.53
CA VAL A 31 -4.43 0.36 12.70
C VAL A 31 -3.96 1.52 11.83
N LEU A 32 -4.42 1.57 10.58
CA LEU A 32 -4.08 2.60 9.63
C LEU A 32 -4.48 4.01 10.11
N ALA A 33 -5.71 4.16 10.60
CA ALA A 33 -6.22 5.41 11.16
C ALA A 33 -5.36 5.89 12.33
N ARG A 34 -5.00 4.99 13.26
CA ARG A 34 -4.14 5.31 14.42
C ARG A 34 -2.74 5.73 13.99
N SER A 35 -2.14 5.04 13.02
CA SER A 35 -0.81 5.38 12.51
C SER A 35 -0.82 6.72 11.78
N ALA A 36 -1.83 6.98 10.94
CA ALA A 36 -1.96 8.26 10.27
C ALA A 36 -2.25 9.41 11.27
N GLU A 37 -3.07 9.17 12.29
CA GLU A 37 -3.31 10.14 13.36
C GLU A 37 -2.01 10.49 14.09
N LEU A 38 -1.21 9.48 14.44
CA LEU A 38 0.08 9.68 15.09
C LEU A 38 1.00 10.58 14.25
N VAL A 39 1.09 10.30 12.95
CA VAL A 39 1.89 11.11 12.01
C VAL A 39 1.35 12.53 11.94
N LEU A 40 0.05 12.72 11.73
CA LEU A 40 -0.57 14.06 11.68
C LEU A 40 -0.29 14.86 12.94
N ARG A 41 -0.54 14.26 14.11
CA ARG A 41 -0.37 14.91 15.41
C ARG A 41 1.09 15.21 15.74
N ALA A 42 2.05 14.49 15.17
CA ALA A 42 3.48 14.79 15.32
C ALA A 42 3.89 16.11 14.62
N PHE A 43 3.18 16.51 13.57
CA PHE A 43 3.45 17.73 12.81
C PHE A 43 2.43 18.86 13.04
N GLU A 44 1.38 18.63 13.83
CA GLU A 44 0.39 19.63 14.20
C GLU A 44 0.71 20.34 15.52
N ARG A 45 0.47 21.65 15.58
CA ARG A 45 0.54 22.47 16.81
C ARG A 45 -0.66 23.41 16.90
N PRO A 46 -1.60 23.21 17.84
CA PRO A 46 -1.74 22.06 18.75
C PRO A 46 -2.20 20.77 18.03
N ALA A 47 -1.93 19.61 18.62
CA ALA A 47 -2.28 18.29 18.08
C ALA A 47 -3.77 17.95 18.28
N VAL A 48 -4.62 18.47 17.38
CA VAL A 48 -6.09 18.47 17.49
C VAL A 48 -6.79 17.48 16.58
N THR A 49 -6.12 16.94 15.56
CA THR A 49 -6.72 15.96 14.65
C THR A 49 -6.94 14.60 15.32
N ARG A 50 -8.10 14.01 15.06
CA ARG A 50 -8.49 12.64 15.41
C ARG A 50 -8.97 11.91 14.17
N LEU A 51 -8.53 10.66 14.01
CA LEU A 51 -8.96 9.79 12.93
C LEU A 51 -9.62 8.54 13.49
N GLU A 52 -10.85 8.31 13.05
CA GLU A 52 -11.62 7.12 13.39
C GLU A 52 -11.91 6.33 12.12
N ALA A 53 -11.70 5.01 12.17
CA ALA A 53 -12.14 4.13 11.10
C ALA A 53 -13.65 3.90 11.25
N VAL A 54 -14.44 4.40 10.28
CA VAL A 54 -15.90 4.34 10.28
C VAL A 54 -16.34 3.80 8.94
N SER A 55 -17.01 2.64 8.90
CA SER A 55 -17.38 2.01 7.63
C SER A 55 -18.39 2.88 6.84
N PRO A 56 -18.19 3.14 5.53
CA PRO A 56 -17.10 2.67 4.67
C PRO A 56 -15.97 3.71 4.47
N GLY A 57 -15.08 3.89 5.44
CA GLY A 57 -14.02 4.91 5.35
C GLY A 57 -13.38 5.32 6.66
N PHE A 58 -12.92 6.56 6.68
CA PHE A 58 -12.37 7.24 7.85
C PHE A 58 -13.16 8.51 8.12
N ARG A 59 -13.36 8.83 9.39
CA ARG A 59 -13.90 10.10 9.83
C ARG A 59 -12.75 10.94 10.37
N VAL A 60 -12.63 12.15 9.84
CA VAL A 60 -11.72 13.16 10.36
C VAL A 60 -12.49 14.04 11.33
N GLU A 61 -11.98 14.16 12.55
CA GLU A 61 -12.48 15.09 13.54
C GLU A 61 -11.36 15.99 14.03
N ARG A 62 -11.68 17.25 14.26
CA ARG A 62 -10.76 18.22 14.84
C ARG A 62 -11.38 18.84 16.07
N ARG A 63 -10.62 18.86 17.16
CA ARG A 63 -11.08 19.39 18.46
C ARG A 63 -11.32 20.90 18.47
N ASP A 64 -10.69 21.63 17.54
CA ASP A 64 -10.82 23.07 17.38
C ASP A 64 -11.96 23.48 16.44
N PHE A 65 -12.76 22.52 15.94
CA PHE A 65 -13.89 22.82 15.07
C PHE A 65 -15.18 23.06 15.88
N PRO A 66 -16.04 24.01 15.46
CA PRO A 66 -17.33 24.25 16.09
C PRO A 66 -18.23 23.00 16.11
N PRO A 67 -19.06 22.81 17.14
CA PRO A 67 -20.10 21.77 17.14
C PRO A 67 -21.07 22.02 15.98
N GLY A 68 -21.02 21.15 14.95
CA GLY A 68 -21.83 21.30 13.73
C GLY A 68 -21.02 21.57 12.45
N SER A 69 -19.70 21.74 12.53
CA SER A 69 -18.86 21.80 11.33
C SER A 69 -18.98 20.49 10.52
N PRO A 70 -18.97 20.55 9.17
CA PRO A 70 -18.92 19.36 8.34
C PRO A 70 -17.73 18.48 8.73
N ARG A 71 -17.99 17.19 8.95
CA ARG A 71 -16.97 16.17 9.24
C ARG A 71 -16.79 15.30 8.00
N PRO A 72 -15.87 15.67 7.09
CA PRO A 72 -15.73 14.96 5.84
C PRO A 72 -15.33 13.50 6.10
N GLY A 73 -16.11 12.59 5.52
CA GLY A 73 -15.75 11.18 5.43
C GLY A 73 -14.71 11.00 4.33
N LEU A 74 -13.69 10.19 4.60
CA LEU A 74 -12.65 9.82 3.65
C LEU A 74 -12.89 8.38 3.20
N PRO A 75 -13.12 8.12 1.90
CA PRO A 75 -13.34 6.76 1.43
C PRO A 75 -12.09 5.90 1.62
N ALA A 76 -12.26 4.69 2.16
CA ALA A 76 -11.17 3.70 2.32
C ALA A 76 -11.02 2.76 1.11
N ALA A 77 -12.03 2.71 0.23
CA ALA A 77 -12.12 1.74 -0.86
C ALA A 77 -10.90 1.75 -1.79
N ASP A 78 -10.28 2.91 -1.97
CA ASP A 78 -9.13 3.09 -2.87
C ASP A 78 -7.86 2.41 -2.32
N LEU A 79 -7.75 2.24 -1.01
CA LEU A 79 -6.61 1.59 -0.34
C LEU A 79 -6.69 0.06 -0.41
N HIS A 80 -7.91 -0.49 -0.53
CA HIS A 80 -8.18 -1.92 -0.43
C HIS A 80 -7.66 -2.69 -1.65
N PHE A 81 -7.72 -2.06 -2.82
CA PHE A 81 -7.34 -2.69 -4.08
C PHE A 81 -5.85 -3.02 -4.14
N ASN A 82 -5.01 -2.17 -3.57
CA ASN A 82 -3.56 -2.38 -3.53
C ASN A 82 -3.16 -3.69 -2.85
N PHE A 83 -3.82 -4.04 -1.74
CA PHE A 83 -3.53 -5.26 -1.01
C PHE A 83 -3.84 -6.49 -1.87
N VAL A 84 -5.03 -6.52 -2.48
CA VAL A 84 -5.47 -7.63 -3.33
C VAL A 84 -4.51 -7.81 -4.51
N LEU A 85 -4.10 -6.71 -5.16
CA LEU A 85 -3.11 -6.75 -6.23
C LEU A 85 -1.75 -7.29 -5.75
N LEU A 86 -1.24 -6.80 -4.62
CA LEU A 86 0.07 -7.21 -4.11
C LEU A 86 0.11 -8.70 -3.77
N VAL A 87 -0.92 -9.22 -3.11
CA VAL A 87 -1.03 -10.66 -2.79
C VAL A 87 -1.17 -11.50 -4.07
N SER A 88 -1.91 -11.00 -5.06
CA SER A 88 -2.04 -11.66 -6.36
C SER A 88 -0.69 -11.72 -7.10
N LEU A 89 0.12 -10.65 -7.01
CA LEU A 89 1.47 -10.61 -7.57
C LEU A 89 2.42 -11.59 -6.88
N PHE A 90 2.29 -11.77 -5.57
CA PHE A 90 3.06 -12.78 -4.83
C PHE A 90 2.68 -14.21 -5.25
N ALA A 91 1.39 -14.48 -5.47
CA ALA A 91 0.92 -15.81 -5.87
C ALA A 91 1.39 -16.25 -7.28
N LEU A 92 1.89 -15.32 -8.09
CA LEU A 92 2.51 -15.60 -9.38
C LEU A 92 3.89 -16.26 -9.26
N ASP A 93 4.56 -16.11 -8.12
CA ASP A 93 5.91 -16.63 -7.96
C ASP A 93 5.90 -18.17 -7.81
N PRO A 94 6.86 -18.88 -8.42
CA PRO A 94 6.92 -20.34 -8.32
C PRO A 94 7.29 -20.75 -6.89
N ARG A 95 6.45 -21.52 -6.18
CA ARG A 95 6.63 -21.89 -4.76
C ARG A 95 6.61 -20.68 -3.81
N PRO A 96 5.49 -19.95 -3.74
CA PRO A 96 5.39 -18.69 -2.99
C PRO A 96 5.69 -18.85 -1.49
N TRP A 97 5.51 -20.05 -0.94
CA TRP A 97 5.65 -20.34 0.49
C TRP A 97 7.09 -20.63 0.96
N GLU A 98 8.08 -20.48 0.09
CA GLU A 98 9.49 -20.53 0.52
C GLU A 98 9.78 -19.35 1.49
N SER A 99 10.54 -19.61 2.56
CA SER A 99 10.74 -18.66 3.67
C SER A 99 11.21 -17.27 3.21
N GLN A 100 12.13 -17.22 2.24
CA GLN A 100 12.65 -15.98 1.67
C GLN A 100 11.60 -15.18 0.88
N ARG A 101 10.64 -15.86 0.23
CA ARG A 101 9.54 -15.20 -0.51
C ARG A 101 8.50 -14.66 0.46
N VAL A 102 8.20 -15.41 1.52
CA VAL A 102 7.31 -14.95 2.59
C VAL A 102 7.89 -13.72 3.28
N ALA A 103 9.19 -13.72 3.61
CA ALA A 103 9.85 -12.55 4.20
C ALA A 103 9.74 -11.30 3.30
N ARG A 104 9.87 -11.47 1.98
CA ARG A 104 9.68 -10.38 1.01
C ARG A 104 8.23 -9.94 0.89
N LEU A 105 7.26 -10.85 0.95
CA LEU A 105 5.86 -10.48 1.02
C LEU A 105 5.60 -9.64 2.27
N LEU A 106 6.12 -10.04 3.43
CA LEU A 106 5.96 -9.27 4.67
C LEU A 106 6.59 -7.88 4.55
N LEU A 107 7.79 -7.77 3.96
CA LEU A 107 8.41 -6.48 3.69
C LEU A 107 7.58 -5.63 2.71
N ALA A 108 7.06 -6.24 1.64
CA ALA A 108 6.21 -5.57 0.67
C ALA A 108 4.90 -5.07 1.30
N LEU A 109 4.28 -5.88 2.17
CA LEU A 109 3.09 -5.49 2.93
C LEU A 109 3.38 -4.35 3.91
N LEU A 110 4.55 -4.36 4.56
CA LEU A 110 4.99 -3.26 5.42
C LEU A 110 5.18 -1.95 4.61
N LEU A 111 5.86 -2.02 3.48
CA LEU A 111 6.04 -0.86 2.59
C LEU A 111 4.69 -0.35 2.06
N LEU A 112 3.78 -1.26 1.72
CA LEU A 112 2.44 -0.89 1.27
C LEU A 112 1.65 -0.23 2.40
N PHE A 113 1.77 -0.73 3.62
CA PHE A 113 1.17 -0.09 4.79
C PHE A 113 1.69 1.34 4.98
N LEU A 114 3.01 1.58 4.86
CA LEU A 114 3.57 2.93 4.94
C LEU A 114 3.04 3.85 3.84
N VAL A 115 2.89 3.32 2.61
CA VAL A 115 2.26 4.05 1.50
C VAL A 115 0.81 4.41 1.83
N HIS A 116 0.04 3.51 2.43
CA HIS A 116 -1.33 3.78 2.85
C HIS A 116 -1.41 4.82 3.98
N VAL A 117 -0.47 4.80 4.93
CA VAL A 117 -0.38 5.83 5.98
C VAL A 117 -0.13 7.19 5.33
N ALA A 118 0.86 7.28 4.45
CA ALA A 118 1.17 8.52 3.74
C ALA A 118 -0.01 9.01 2.89
N ALA A 119 -0.69 8.11 2.20
CA ALA A 119 -1.87 8.43 1.39
C ALA A 119 -3.01 9.00 2.25
N LEU A 120 -3.30 8.39 3.40
CA LEU A 120 -4.33 8.88 4.32
C LEU A 120 -3.96 10.25 4.90
N VAL A 121 -2.68 10.46 5.26
CA VAL A 121 -2.18 11.78 5.70
C VAL A 121 -2.37 12.83 4.59
N ILE A 122 -1.97 12.53 3.36
CA ILE A 122 -2.15 13.42 2.20
C ILE A 122 -3.63 13.71 1.97
N GLN A 123 -4.50 12.72 2.09
CA GLN A 123 -5.94 12.89 1.91
C GLN A 123 -6.53 13.82 2.98
N VAL A 124 -6.16 13.65 4.26
CA VAL A 124 -6.56 14.56 5.34
C VAL A 124 -6.07 15.98 5.09
N GLN A 125 -4.80 16.14 4.74
CA GLN A 125 -4.21 17.46 4.44
C GLN A 125 -4.84 18.10 3.20
N SER A 126 -5.20 17.31 2.20
CA SER A 126 -5.91 17.77 1.01
C SER A 126 -7.28 18.33 1.38
N VAL A 127 -8.04 17.64 2.24
CA VAL A 127 -9.31 18.15 2.77
C VAL A 127 -9.11 19.46 3.52
N TYR A 128 -8.12 19.54 4.41
CA TYR A 128 -7.81 20.77 5.13
C TYR A 128 -7.45 21.93 4.20
N ALA A 129 -6.66 21.64 3.18
CA ALA A 129 -6.16 22.62 2.25
C ALA A 129 -7.18 23.03 1.18
N THR A 130 -8.22 22.23 0.91
CA THR A 130 -9.10 22.47 -0.26
C THR A 130 -10.59 22.54 0.06
N ALA A 131 -11.07 21.83 1.08
CA ALA A 131 -12.51 21.63 1.31
C ALA A 131 -13.12 22.51 2.42
N LEU A 132 -12.29 23.27 3.15
CA LEU A 132 -12.73 24.06 4.33
C LEU A 132 -12.92 25.56 4.05
N GLY A 133 -12.98 25.96 2.77
CA GLY A 133 -13.33 27.32 2.36
C GLY A 133 -12.47 28.40 3.04
N PRO A 134 -13.05 29.35 3.79
CA PRO A 134 -12.30 30.44 4.45
C PRO A 134 -11.20 29.95 5.41
N TRP A 135 -11.42 28.86 6.14
CA TRP A 135 -10.42 28.31 7.06
C TRP A 135 -9.18 27.82 6.30
N SER A 136 -9.41 27.14 5.16
CA SER A 136 -8.35 26.71 4.25
C SER A 136 -7.56 27.92 3.74
N ALA A 137 -8.25 28.96 3.24
CA ALA A 137 -7.61 30.15 2.68
C ALA A 137 -6.76 30.92 3.70
N ALA A 138 -7.15 30.91 4.99
CA ALA A 138 -6.41 31.55 6.06
C ALA A 138 -5.18 30.76 6.54
N ARG A 139 -5.13 29.44 6.31
CA ARG A 139 -4.08 28.55 6.84
C ARG A 139 -3.12 28.00 5.77
N TYR A 140 -3.56 27.92 4.52
CA TYR A 140 -2.79 27.35 3.42
C TYR A 140 -2.64 28.36 2.28
N GLY A 141 -1.40 28.66 1.92
CA GLY A 141 -1.10 29.40 0.70
C GLY A 141 -1.35 28.57 -0.56
N THR A 142 -1.43 29.23 -1.72
CA THR A 142 -1.73 28.60 -3.03
C THR A 142 -0.86 27.38 -3.34
N VAL A 143 0.45 27.50 -3.08
CA VAL A 143 1.41 26.39 -3.31
C VAL A 143 1.06 25.18 -2.46
N ALA A 144 0.79 25.36 -1.17
CA ALA A 144 0.45 24.26 -0.26
C ALA A 144 -0.87 23.59 -0.69
N ARG A 145 -1.88 24.37 -1.08
CA ARG A 145 -3.16 23.85 -1.58
C ARG A 145 -2.99 23.00 -2.83
N ASN A 146 -2.14 23.44 -3.76
CA ASN A 146 -1.82 22.68 -4.97
C ASN A 146 -1.02 21.41 -4.67
N ILE A 147 -0.08 21.44 -3.72
CA ILE A 147 0.70 20.26 -3.32
C ILE A 147 -0.21 19.20 -2.70
N TRP A 148 -1.07 19.57 -1.74
CA TRP A 148 -1.94 18.60 -1.07
C TRP A 148 -3.06 18.09 -1.97
N GLY A 149 -3.69 18.99 -2.75
CA GLY A 149 -4.67 18.62 -3.76
C GLY A 149 -4.07 17.70 -4.82
N GLY A 150 -2.95 18.11 -5.42
CA GLY A 150 -2.23 17.34 -6.44
C GLY A 150 -1.73 16.00 -5.92
N GLY A 151 -1.19 15.95 -4.70
CA GLY A 151 -0.75 14.71 -4.05
C GLY A 151 -1.89 13.70 -3.86
N PHE A 152 -3.07 14.19 -3.46
CA PHE A 152 -4.26 13.34 -3.35
C PHE A 152 -4.67 12.77 -4.72
N HIS A 153 -4.74 13.60 -5.77
CA HIS A 153 -5.06 13.14 -7.12
C HIS A 153 -4.00 12.18 -7.69
N PHE A 154 -2.72 12.47 -7.45
CA PHE A 154 -1.62 11.60 -7.85
C PHE A 154 -1.78 10.20 -7.22
N TYR A 155 -2.10 10.14 -5.92
CA TYR A 155 -2.34 8.85 -5.28
C TYR A 155 -3.56 8.13 -5.88
N GLN A 156 -4.66 8.84 -6.08
CA GLN A 156 -5.91 8.26 -6.61
C GLN A 156 -5.73 7.66 -8.02
N ILE A 157 -4.90 8.28 -8.86
CA ILE A 157 -4.70 7.86 -10.24
C ILE A 157 -3.51 6.90 -10.36
N ALA A 158 -2.35 7.28 -9.83
CA ALA A 158 -1.13 6.49 -9.97
C ALA A 158 -0.93 5.55 -8.79
N GLY A 159 -0.98 6.07 -7.56
CA GLY A 159 -0.70 5.30 -6.34
C GLY A 159 -1.57 4.05 -6.18
N ARG A 160 -2.88 4.20 -6.41
CA ARG A 160 -3.89 3.12 -6.32
C ARG A 160 -3.64 1.91 -7.23
N PHE A 161 -2.93 2.09 -8.33
CA PHE A 161 -2.69 1.02 -9.30
C PHE A 161 -1.23 0.63 -9.39
N ALA A 162 -0.32 1.60 -9.25
CA ALA A 162 1.11 1.39 -9.44
C ALA A 162 1.84 0.98 -8.16
N ALA A 163 1.35 1.33 -6.96
CA ALA A 163 2.08 1.07 -5.72
C ALA A 163 2.44 -0.42 -5.53
N PRO A 164 1.52 -1.40 -5.75
CA PRO A 164 1.85 -2.82 -5.62
C PRO A 164 2.99 -3.25 -6.54
N PHE A 165 2.99 -2.76 -7.79
CA PHE A 165 4.03 -3.08 -8.77
C PHE A 165 5.35 -2.39 -8.43
N ALA A 166 5.30 -1.11 -8.06
CA ALA A 166 6.48 -0.33 -7.68
C ALA A 166 7.18 -0.90 -6.45
N ILE A 167 6.43 -1.49 -5.52
CA ILE A 167 6.97 -2.18 -4.34
C ILE A 167 7.47 -3.58 -4.70
N TRP A 168 6.65 -4.40 -5.36
CA TRP A 168 6.93 -5.81 -5.56
C TRP A 168 8.09 -6.06 -6.55
N TRP A 169 8.12 -5.30 -7.64
CA TRP A 169 9.08 -5.50 -8.72
C TRP A 169 10.56 -5.41 -8.29
N PRO A 170 11.01 -4.37 -7.54
CA PRO A 170 12.38 -4.32 -7.07
C PRO A 170 12.71 -5.44 -6.08
N LEU A 171 11.78 -5.78 -5.16
CA LEU A 171 11.97 -6.87 -4.20
C LEU A 171 12.13 -8.24 -4.87
N ARG A 172 11.44 -8.46 -5.99
CA ARG A 172 11.60 -9.67 -6.80
C ARG A 172 12.92 -9.68 -7.60
N ARG A 173 13.40 -8.52 -8.05
CA ARG A 173 14.65 -8.42 -8.81
C ARG A 173 15.88 -8.72 -7.95
N ALA A 174 15.87 -8.30 -6.68
CA ALA A 174 16.97 -8.54 -5.75
C ALA A 174 17.33 -10.04 -5.63
N GLU A 175 16.33 -10.93 -5.61
CA GLU A 175 16.52 -12.38 -5.53
C GLU A 175 17.28 -12.97 -6.74
N ARG A 176 17.01 -12.48 -7.96
CA ARG A 176 17.68 -13.00 -9.16
C ARG A 176 19.18 -12.68 -9.20
N VAL A 177 19.59 -11.66 -8.45
CA VAL A 177 21.00 -11.25 -8.35
C VAL A 177 21.71 -12.06 -7.26
N GLU A 178 21.00 -12.46 -6.21
CA GLU A 178 21.54 -13.25 -5.10
C GLU A 178 21.56 -14.76 -5.35
N GLU A 179 20.74 -15.29 -6.27
CA GLU A 179 20.85 -16.67 -6.72
C GLU A 179 22.23 -16.86 -7.38
N PRO A 180 23.19 -17.58 -6.74
CA PRO A 180 24.50 -17.77 -7.32
C PRO A 180 24.30 -18.57 -8.60
N GLU A 181 24.88 -18.12 -9.72
CA GLU A 181 25.04 -18.98 -10.90
C GLU A 181 25.61 -20.32 -10.44
N ALA A 182 24.76 -21.35 -10.36
CA ALA A 182 25.19 -22.67 -9.96
C ALA A 182 26.38 -23.05 -10.85
N PRO A 183 27.52 -23.50 -10.29
CA PRO A 183 28.74 -23.62 -11.08
C PRO A 183 28.50 -24.60 -12.21
N ARG A 184 28.39 -24.08 -13.44
CA ARG A 184 28.37 -24.85 -14.70
C ARG A 184 29.56 -25.82 -14.81
N ARG A 185 30.57 -25.68 -13.94
CA ARG A 185 31.75 -26.55 -13.83
C ARG A 185 31.45 -27.97 -13.29
N ALA A 186 30.40 -28.20 -12.50
CA ALA A 186 30.11 -29.54 -11.97
C ALA A 186 29.58 -30.52 -13.05
N ARG A 187 29.01 -30.03 -14.15
CA ARG A 187 28.52 -30.86 -15.26
C ARG A 187 29.62 -31.30 -16.24
N ARG A 188 30.77 -30.61 -16.29
CA ARG A 188 31.91 -31.00 -17.16
C ARG A 188 32.78 -32.11 -16.55
N GLY A 189 32.91 -32.17 -15.22
CA GLY A 189 33.71 -33.21 -14.54
C GLY A 189 33.13 -34.63 -14.65
N ARG A 190 31.79 -34.75 -14.66
CA ARG A 190 31.12 -36.06 -14.73
C ARG A 190 31.13 -36.70 -16.13
N LYS A 191 31.37 -35.92 -17.19
CA LYS A 191 31.47 -36.43 -18.57
C LYS A 191 32.87 -36.93 -18.93
N LYS A 192 33.92 -36.46 -18.24
CA LYS A 192 35.31 -36.88 -18.49
C LYS A 192 35.68 -38.18 -17.78
N ARG A 193 34.93 -38.58 -16.74
CA ARG A 193 35.17 -39.80 -15.94
C ARG A 193 34.49 -41.07 -16.48
N ARG A 194 33.86 -40.99 -17.66
CA ARG A 194 33.16 -42.10 -18.32
C ARG A 194 33.83 -42.56 -19.63
N LYS A 195 35.04 -42.07 -19.90
CA LYS A 195 35.86 -42.41 -21.08
C LYS A 195 37.31 -42.77 -20.70
N GLY A 196 37.51 -43.29 -19.48
CA GLY A 196 38.77 -43.88 -19.05
C GLY A 196 38.54 -45.36 -18.85
#